data_AF-A0A223HYA7-F1
#
_entry.id   AF-A0A223HYA7-F1
#
_cell.length_a   1.000
_cell.length_b   1.000
_cell.length_c   1.000
_cell.angle_alpha   90.00
_cell.angle_beta   90.00
_cell.angle_gamma   90.00
#
_symmetry.space_group_name_H-M   'P 1'
#
loop_
_entity.id
_entity.type
_entity.pdbx_description
1 polymer ?
#
loop_
_entity_poly.entity_id
_entity_poly.type
_entity_poly.pdbx_seq_one_letter_code
_entity_poly.pdbx_strand_id
1 'polypeptide(L)' 'MHIVETFRGKVIDISLNSIIIEITGDSEKVEAFIKLIKQFQVRELTRTGLISLERGNRILKEYEEEF' A
#
# COMPACT_ATOMS: atom_id res chain seq x y z
N MET A 1 16.90 -2.81 -2.35
CA MET A 1 15.57 -3.47 -2.41
C MET A 1 15.09 -4.05 -1.07
N HIS A 2 15.99 -4.44 -0.16
CA HIS A 2 15.62 -5.07 1.12
C HIS A 2 14.55 -4.36 1.97
N ILE A 3 14.49 -3.02 1.98
CA ILE A 3 13.42 -2.28 2.69
C ILE A 3 12.04 -2.64 2.13
N VAL A 4 11.90 -2.71 0.80
CA VAL A 4 10.64 -3.08 0.15
C VAL A 4 10.23 -4.51 0.51
N GLU A 5 11.18 -5.45 0.45
CA GLU A 5 10.97 -6.86 0.79
C GLU A 5 10.59 -7.07 2.26
N THR A 6 11.24 -6.34 3.17
CA THR A 6 10.95 -6.39 4.62
C THR A 6 9.51 -6.01 4.91
N PHE A 7 8.97 -5.05 4.16
CA PHE A 7 7.58 -4.63 4.24
C PHE A 7 6.64 -5.46 3.37
N ARG A 8 7.12 -6.57 2.78
CA ARG A 8 6.35 -7.40 1.83
C ARG A 8 5.73 -6.56 0.71
N GLY A 9 6.42 -5.49 0.32
CA GLY A 9 6.08 -4.65 -0.82
C GLY A 9 6.60 -5.25 -2.11
N LYS A 10 6.25 -4.60 -3.22
CA LYS A 10 6.69 -4.96 -4.56
C LYS A 10 7.24 -3.73 -5.26
N VAL A 11 8.34 -3.90 -5.99
CA VAL A 11 8.75 -2.91 -6.98
C VAL A 11 7.98 -3.22 -8.26
N ILE A 12 7.14 -2.28 -8.70
CA ILE A 12 6.26 -2.47 -9.85
C ILE A 12 6.79 -1.80 -11.12
N ASP A 13 7.72 -0.84 -10.98
CA ASP A 13 8.44 -0.23 -12.08
C ASP A 13 9.87 0.17 -11.68
N ILE A 14 10.79 0.09 -12.63
CA ILE A 14 12.18 0.53 -12.49
C ILE A 14 12.57 1.32 -13.74
N SER A 15 13.02 2.54 -13.52
CA SER A 15 13.57 3.44 -14.53
C SER A 15 14.99 3.87 -14.14
N LEU A 16 15.73 4.50 -15.06
CA LEU A 16 17.11 4.92 -14.81
C LEU A 16 17.28 5.78 -13.54
N ASN A 17 16.28 6.64 -13.27
CA ASN A 17 16.35 7.64 -12.20
C ASN A 17 15.19 7.55 -11.19
N SER A 18 14.39 6.48 -11.22
CA SER A 18 13.22 6.32 -10.36
C SER A 18 12.79 4.86 -10.23
N ILE A 19 12.07 4.56 -9.15
CA ILE A 19 11.42 3.28 -8.92
C ILE A 19 10.00 3.55 -8.43
N ILE A 20 9.06 2.68 -8.79
CA ILE A 20 7.70 2.70 -8.26
C ILE A 20 7.51 1.47 -7.37
N ILE A 21 7.02 1.71 -6.16
CA ILE A 21 6.84 0.68 -5.14
C ILE A 21 5.36 0.64 -4.74
N GLU A 22 4.82 -0.57 -4.67
CA GLU A 22 3.50 -0.85 -4.09
C GLU A 22 3.68 -1.53 -2.73
N ILE A 23 2.92 -1.08 -1.73
CA ILE A 23 2.82 -1.75 -0.43
C ILE A 23 1.36 -1.89 0.00
N THR A 24 1.06 -2.99 0.68
CA THR A 24 -0.25 -3.24 1.30
C THR A 24 -0.06 -3.66 2.76
N GLY A 25 -0.90 -3.13 3.64
CA GLY A 25 -0.83 -3.37 5.07
C GLY A 25 -1.87 -2.58 5.84
N ASP A 26 -1.88 -2.77 7.15
CA ASP A 26 -2.55 -1.85 8.06
C ASP A 26 -1.90 -0.46 8.03
N SER A 27 -2.58 0.51 8.63
CA SER A 27 -2.10 1.90 8.64
C SER A 27 -0.76 2.06 9.34
N GLU A 28 -0.46 1.26 10.36
CA GLU A 28 0.81 1.32 11.11
C GLU A 28 1.98 0.89 10.24
N LYS A 29 1.84 -0.23 9.53
CA LYS A 29 2.86 -0.73 8.60
C LYS A 29 3.11 0.24 7.46
N VAL A 30 2.06 0.81 6.88
CA VAL A 30 2.19 1.79 5.79
C VAL A 30 2.91 3.06 6.27
N GLU A 31 2.54 3.58 7.45
CA GLU A 31 3.16 4.76 8.02
C GLU A 31 4.64 4.52 8.38
N ALA A 32 4.97 3.35 8.92
CA ALA A 32 6.35 2.95 9.21
C ALA A 32 7.19 2.88 7.93
N PHE A 33 6.65 2.33 6.84
CA PHE A 33 7.33 2.30 5.55
C PHE A 33 7.61 3.70 5.03
N ILE A 34 6.59 4.57 5.03
CA ILE A 34 6.71 5.97 4.58
C ILE A 34 7.82 6.68 5.38
N LYS A 35 7.86 6.51 6.70
CA LYS A 35 8.91 7.08 7.56
C LYS A 35 10.32 6.59 7.19
N LEU A 36 10.48 5.31 6.86
CA LEU A 36 11.79 4.78 6.46
C LEU A 36 12.24 5.30 5.10
N ILE A 37 11.32 5.48 4.15
CA ILE A 37 11.67 5.97 2.82
C ILE A 37 11.79 7.50 2.74
N LYS A 38 11.41 8.25 3.79
CA LYS A 38 11.55 9.71 3.85
C LYS A 38 12.97 10.23 3.66
N GLN A 39 13.99 9.40 3.93
CA GLN A 39 15.39 9.74 3.68
C GLN A 39 15.74 9.80 2.17
N PHE A 40 14.90 9.19 1.33
CA PHE A 40 15.02 9.29 -0.13
C PHE A 40 14.16 10.45 -0.66
N GLN A 41 14.45 10.87 -1.89
CA GLN A 41 13.60 11.83 -2.58
C GLN A 41 12.30 11.15 -3.07
N VAL A 42 11.24 11.22 -2.26
CA VAL A 42 9.90 10.79 -2.66
C VAL A 42 9.33 11.82 -3.64
N ARG A 43 9.23 11.45 -4.92
CA ARG A 43 8.68 12.33 -5.97
C ARG A 43 7.17 12.44 -5.89
N GLU A 44 6.49 11.31 -5.69
CA GLU A 44 5.04 11.19 -5.67
C GLU A 44 4.60 10.14 -4.65
N LEU A 45 3.44 10.33 -4.03
CA LEU A 45 2.85 9.40 -3.06
C LEU A 45 1.33 9.40 -3.19
N THR A 46 0.75 8.22 -3.44
CA THR A 46 -0.70 7.99 -3.51
C THR A 46 -1.10 6.91 -2.52
N ARG A 47 -2.22 7.07 -1.82
CA ARG A 47 -2.77 6.07 -0.89
C ARG A 47 -4.29 6.00 -0.98
N THR A 48 -4.84 4.80 -0.81
CA THR A 48 -6.28 4.52 -0.90
C THR A 48 -7.05 4.76 0.42
N GLY A 49 -6.35 4.96 1.54
CA GLY A 49 -6.98 5.06 2.87
C GLY A 49 -7.27 3.70 3.51
N LEU A 50 -8.08 3.67 4.57
CA LEU A 50 -8.49 2.43 5.20
C LEU A 50 -9.57 1.75 4.36
N ILE A 51 -9.33 0.51 3.97
CA ILE A 51 -10.32 -0.35 3.32
C ILE A 51 -10.43 -1.61 4.17
N SER A 52 -11.66 -2.00 4.52
CA SER A 52 -11.91 -3.16 5.37
C SER A 52 -13.05 -4.01 4.83
N LEU A 53 -12.90 -5.32 4.97
CA LEU A 53 -13.97 -6.30 4.81
C LEU A 53 -14.06 -7.13 6.10
N GLU A 54 -15.27 -7.51 6.45
CA GLU A 54 -15.50 -8.51 7.49
C GLU A 54 -14.86 -9.85 7.09
N ARG A 55 -14.33 -10.57 8.06
CA ARG A 55 -13.70 -11.88 7.82
C ARG A 55 -14.72 -13.00 7.98
N GLY A 56 -14.60 -14.03 7.15
CA GLY A 56 -15.47 -15.19 7.19
C GLY A 56 -16.83 -14.91 6.54
N ASN A 57 -17.90 -15.46 7.11
CA ASN A 57 -19.23 -15.43 6.50
C ASN A 57 -20.05 -14.18 6.82
N ARG A 58 -19.44 -13.17 7.48
CA ARG A 58 -20.10 -11.90 7.79
C ARG A 58 -19.86 -10.94 6.65
N ILE A 59 -20.88 -10.17 6.29
CA ILE A 59 -20.80 -9.12 5.28
C ILE A 59 -21.16 -7.78 5.92
N LEU A 60 -20.47 -6.70 5.51
CA LEU A 60 -20.74 -5.35 6.02
C LEU A 60 -22.06 -4.78 5.46
N LYS A 61 -22.30 -5.06 4.19
CA LYS A 61 -23.52 -4.71 3.45
C LYS A 61 -23.62 -5.66 2.26
N GLU A 62 -24.82 -6.10 1.91
CA GLU A 62 -25.04 -6.80 0.64
C GLU A 62 -24.77 -5.83 -0.52
N TYR A 63 -24.09 -6.35 -1.54
CA TYR A 63 -23.91 -5.61 -2.78
C TYR A 63 -25.25 -5.58 -3.51
N GLU A 64 -25.85 -4.40 -3.61
CA GLU A 64 -27.00 -4.16 -4.46
C GLU A 64 -26.47 -3.52 -5.75
N GLU A 65 -26.62 -4.20 -6.89
CA GLU A 65 -26.41 -3.55 -8.19
C GLU A 65 -27.48 -2.47 -8.34
N GLU A 66 -27.09 -1.21 -8.14
CA GLU A 66 -27.91 -0.08 -8.60
C GLU A 66 -27.91 -0.12 -10.14
N PHE A 67 -29.05 -0.53 -10.72
CA PHE A 67 -29.34 -0.39 -12.15
C PHE A 67 -29.85 1.02 -12.47
#